data_AF-G8PTK5-F1
#
_entry.id   AF-G8PTK5-F1
#
_cell.length_a   1.000
_cell.length_b   1.000
_cell.length_c   1.000
_cell.angle_alpha   90.00
_cell.angle_beta   90.00
_cell.angle_gamma   90.00
#
_symmetry.space_group_name_H-M   'P 1'
#
loop_
_entity.id
_entity.type
_entity.pdbx_description
1 polymer ?
#
loop_
_entity_poly.entity_id
_entity_poly.type
_entity_poly.pdbx_seq_one_letter_code
_entity_poly.pdbx_strand_id
1 'polypeptide(L)'
;MSLIANYGMILRFLDELILAIFVVELTLRIIAFGPSFFKGPWNLFDFFIISIALVPATGPATILRSLRILRILRLISVVPSLRSVIGGLILALPGMGSIVLLMGLVFYVFSVMATRLYGAVFPEWFGSIGASAYSLFQIMTLESWSMGIVRPVMEVFPNAWMFFIPFILCTAFTVLNLFIGIIVAAMQQEHDKDLEEDRINVHEETRHVLHELKDLKVELLSELERIRKDRKKG
;
A
#
# COMPACT_ATOMS: atom_id res chain seq x y z
N MET A 1 38.63 3.94 -23.22
CA MET A 1 37.89 5.21 -23.41
C MET A 1 36.42 4.86 -23.39
N SER A 2 35.70 5.31 -22.36
CA SER A 2 34.50 4.67 -21.83
C SER A 2 33.32 4.68 -22.79
N LEU A 3 32.54 3.59 -22.83
CA LEU A 3 31.20 3.52 -23.46
C LEU A 3 30.30 4.72 -23.07
N ILE A 4 30.55 5.30 -21.89
CA ILE A 4 29.90 6.51 -21.37
C ILE A 4 30.18 7.76 -22.23
N ALA A 5 31.33 7.86 -22.89
CA ALA A 5 31.68 9.02 -23.71
C ALA A 5 30.91 9.05 -25.04
N ASN A 6 30.69 7.89 -25.67
CA ASN A 6 29.99 7.80 -26.96
C ASN A 6 28.46 7.73 -26.81
N TYR A 7 27.94 7.01 -25.80
CA TYR A 7 26.49 6.89 -25.59
C TYR A 7 25.93 7.88 -24.58
N GLY A 8 26.77 8.51 -23.75
CA GLY A 8 26.31 9.44 -22.72
C GLY A 8 25.61 10.68 -23.27
N MET A 9 26.02 11.17 -24.44
CA MET A 9 25.35 12.31 -25.09
C MET A 9 23.97 11.93 -25.61
N ILE A 10 23.86 10.78 -26.30
CA ILE A 10 22.59 10.25 -26.82
C ILE A 10 21.63 9.96 -25.67
N LEU A 11 22.11 9.30 -24.60
CA LEU A 11 21.29 8.96 -23.44
C LEU A 11 20.79 10.21 -22.69
N ARG A 12 21.62 11.25 -22.54
CA ARG A 12 21.21 12.52 -21.92
C ARG A 12 20.18 13.25 -22.76
N PHE A 13 20.40 13.33 -24.07
CA PHE A 13 19.46 13.96 -24.99
C PHE A 13 18.09 13.26 -24.96
N LEU A 14 18.07 11.93 -25.01
CA LEU A 14 16.83 11.15 -24.91
C LEU A 14 16.13 11.37 -23.58
N ASP A 15 16.87 11.37 -22.47
CA ASP A 15 16.33 11.58 -21.13
C ASP A 15 15.71 12.99 -20.96
N GLU A 16 16.35 14.03 -21.51
CA GLU A 16 15.82 15.40 -21.56
C GLU A 16 14.59 15.51 -22.46
N LEU A 17 14.61 14.90 -23.65
CA LEU A 17 13.47 14.87 -24.56
C LEU A 17 12.26 14.18 -23.93
N ILE A 18 12.47 13.00 -23.33
CA ILE A 18 11.41 12.23 -22.66
C ILE A 18 10.86 13.04 -21.47
N LEU A 19 11.72 13.69 -20.68
CA LEU A 19 11.28 14.56 -19.60
C LEU A 19 10.42 15.73 -20.14
N ALA A 20 10.85 16.39 -21.22
CA ALA A 20 10.07 17.47 -21.84
C ALA A 20 8.68 17.00 -22.29
N ILE A 21 8.59 15.82 -22.91
CA ILE A 21 7.31 15.21 -23.30
C ILE A 21 6.42 14.99 -22.07
N PHE A 22 6.97 14.42 -20.99
CA PHE A 22 6.20 14.19 -19.75
C PHE A 22 5.76 15.48 -19.07
N VAL A 23 6.56 16.53 -19.11
CA VAL A 23 6.18 17.84 -18.58
C VAL A 23 5.00 18.39 -19.36
N VAL A 24 5.06 18.37 -20.70
CA VAL A 24 3.97 18.82 -21.56
C VAL A 24 2.70 17.99 -21.30
N GLU A 25 2.83 16.66 -21.28
CA GLU A 25 1.72 15.75 -20.99
C GLU A 25 1.07 16.04 -19.62
N LEU A 26 1.89 16.23 -18.58
CA LEU A 26 1.43 16.57 -17.24
C LEU A 26 0.71 17.91 -17.21
N THR A 27 1.26 18.94 -17.86
CA THR A 27 0.63 20.26 -17.96
C THR A 27 -0.71 20.19 -18.67
N LEU A 28 -0.79 19.44 -19.78
CA LEU A 28 -2.06 19.21 -20.48
C LEU A 28 -3.08 18.49 -19.60
N ARG A 29 -2.66 17.47 -18.84
CA ARG A 29 -3.53 16.79 -17.86
C ARG A 29 -4.01 17.75 -16.75
N ILE A 30 -3.14 18.59 -16.21
CA ILE A 30 -3.51 19.58 -15.17
C ILE A 30 -4.53 20.57 -15.73
N ILE A 31 -4.35 21.05 -16.96
CA ILE A 31 -5.31 21.98 -17.61
C ILE A 31 -6.64 21.28 -17.88
N ALA A 32 -6.62 20.05 -18.40
CA ALA A 32 -7.84 19.30 -18.75
C ALA A 32 -8.68 18.91 -17.54
N PHE A 33 -8.03 18.46 -16.45
CA PHE A 33 -8.72 17.98 -15.24
C PHE A 33 -8.87 19.05 -14.15
N GLY A 34 -8.15 20.17 -14.23
CA GLY A 34 -8.18 21.26 -13.26
C GLY A 34 -7.92 20.77 -11.82
N PRO A 35 -8.70 21.22 -10.82
CA PRO A 35 -8.58 20.76 -9.44
C PRO A 35 -8.80 19.25 -9.24
N SER A 36 -9.51 18.60 -10.17
CA SER A 36 -9.74 17.15 -10.11
C SER A 36 -8.45 16.35 -10.32
N PHE A 37 -7.46 16.93 -11.00
CA PHE A 37 -6.14 16.34 -11.20
C PHE A 37 -5.52 15.87 -9.88
N PHE A 38 -5.59 16.71 -8.85
CA PHE A 38 -4.98 16.47 -7.53
C PHE A 38 -5.74 15.45 -6.68
N LYS A 39 -6.88 14.92 -7.13
CA LYS A 39 -7.58 13.82 -6.46
C LYS A 39 -7.09 12.45 -6.91
N GLY A 40 -6.40 12.37 -8.05
CA GLY A 40 -5.87 11.11 -8.58
C GLY A 40 -4.51 10.77 -7.95
N PRO A 41 -4.36 9.62 -7.26
CA PRO A 41 -3.09 9.25 -6.61
C PRO A 41 -1.93 9.12 -7.62
N TRP A 42 -2.21 8.60 -8.82
CA TRP A 42 -1.22 8.49 -9.89
C TRP A 42 -0.85 9.83 -10.52
N ASN A 43 -1.80 10.76 -10.59
CA ASN A 43 -1.55 12.12 -11.07
C ASN A 43 -0.68 12.91 -10.10
N LEU A 44 -0.96 12.78 -8.79
CA LEU A 44 -0.11 13.32 -7.73
C LEU A 44 1.30 12.74 -7.78
N PHE A 45 1.43 11.43 -7.93
CA PHE A 45 2.72 10.76 -8.05
C PHE A 45 3.52 11.27 -9.26
N ASP A 46 2.90 11.34 -10.44
CA ASP A 46 3.53 11.90 -11.66
C ASP A 46 3.98 13.34 -11.44
N PHE A 47 3.13 14.15 -10.81
CA PHE A 47 3.43 15.54 -10.49
C PHE A 47 4.66 15.65 -9.58
N PHE A 48 4.76 14.86 -8.51
CA PHE A 48 5.92 14.88 -7.62
C PHE A 48 7.20 14.42 -8.32
N ILE A 49 7.14 13.32 -9.06
CA ILE A 49 8.32 12.78 -9.77
C ILE A 49 8.84 13.77 -10.82
N ILE A 50 7.95 14.38 -11.59
CA ILE A 50 8.31 15.38 -12.61
C ILE A 50 8.83 16.67 -11.95
N SER A 51 8.21 17.10 -10.83
CA SER A 51 8.67 18.26 -10.07
C SER A 51 10.11 18.07 -9.56
N ILE A 52 10.43 16.92 -8.95
CA ILE A 52 11.78 16.59 -8.48
C ILE A 52 12.78 16.57 -9.64
N ALA A 53 12.37 16.08 -10.81
CA ALA A 53 13.21 16.04 -12.00
C ALA A 53 13.52 17.44 -12.58
N LEU A 54 12.63 18.42 -12.40
CA LEU A 54 12.78 19.80 -12.86
C LEU A 54 13.62 20.69 -11.93
N VAL A 55 13.81 20.31 -10.65
CA VAL A 55 14.55 21.14 -9.69
C VAL A 55 16.00 21.38 -10.16
N PRO A 56 16.42 22.64 -10.35
CA PRO A 56 17.79 22.98 -10.72
C PRO A 56 18.77 22.54 -9.63
N ALA A 57 19.92 22.01 -10.04
CA ALA A 57 20.95 21.53 -9.11
C ALA A 57 21.85 22.69 -8.64
N THR A 58 21.29 23.66 -7.92
CA THR A 58 22.04 24.81 -7.38
C THR A 58 22.02 24.81 -5.85
N GLY A 59 23.19 24.89 -5.22
CA GLY A 59 23.34 25.10 -3.77
C GLY A 59 23.12 23.86 -2.88
N PRO A 60 22.69 24.04 -1.60
CA PRO A 60 22.59 22.97 -0.59
C PRO A 60 21.59 21.85 -0.91
N ALA A 61 20.83 21.96 -2.00
CA ALA A 61 19.93 20.93 -2.53
C ALA A 61 20.65 19.73 -3.20
N THR A 62 21.87 19.39 -2.77
CA THR A 62 22.65 18.29 -3.37
C THR A 62 21.95 16.94 -3.21
N ILE A 63 21.16 16.74 -2.16
CA ILE A 63 20.33 15.53 -1.98
C ILE A 63 19.27 15.41 -3.09
N LEU A 64 18.65 16.53 -3.50
CA LEU A 64 17.66 16.53 -4.59
C LEU A 64 18.28 16.10 -5.93
N ARG A 65 19.60 16.31 -6.11
CA ARG A 65 20.35 15.78 -7.25
C ARG A 65 20.35 14.25 -7.27
N SER A 66 20.59 13.63 -6.11
CA SER A 66 20.56 12.17 -5.97
C SER A 66 19.15 11.62 -6.18
N LEU A 67 18.12 12.35 -5.75
CA LEU A 67 16.72 11.97 -5.98
C LEU A 67 16.30 11.97 -7.45
N ARG A 68 17.10 12.52 -8.38
CA ARG A 68 16.83 12.38 -9.82
C ARG A 68 16.81 10.92 -10.28
N ILE A 69 17.47 10.00 -9.56
CA ILE A 69 17.37 8.56 -9.84
C ILE A 69 15.93 8.06 -9.70
N LEU A 70 15.12 8.68 -8.83
CA LEU A 70 13.71 8.35 -8.64
C LEU A 70 12.88 8.56 -9.91
N ARG A 71 13.38 9.28 -10.90
CA ARG A 71 12.67 9.41 -12.18
C ARG A 71 12.45 8.07 -12.88
N ILE A 72 13.25 7.04 -12.59
CA ILE A 72 13.01 5.67 -13.09
C ILE A 72 11.67 5.12 -12.60
N LEU A 73 11.20 5.60 -11.44
CA LEU A 73 9.89 5.26 -10.89
C LEU A 73 8.74 5.77 -11.77
N ARG A 74 8.97 6.66 -12.75
CA ARG A 74 7.96 7.00 -13.76
C ARG A 74 7.48 5.76 -14.53
N LEU A 75 8.30 4.71 -14.64
CA LEU A 75 7.89 3.43 -15.24
C LEU A 75 6.70 2.83 -14.49
N ILE A 76 6.63 3.01 -13.18
CA ILE A 76 5.48 2.56 -12.38
C ILE A 76 4.20 3.20 -12.89
N SER A 77 4.25 4.50 -13.22
CA SER A 77 3.10 5.21 -13.76
C SER A 77 2.79 4.82 -15.20
N VAL A 78 3.80 4.67 -16.06
CA VAL A 78 3.55 4.38 -17.47
C VAL A 78 3.06 2.94 -17.66
N VAL A 79 3.48 2.01 -16.81
CA VAL A 79 3.18 0.58 -16.93
C VAL A 79 1.94 0.22 -16.07
N PRO A 80 0.78 -0.10 -16.68
CA PRO A 80 -0.44 -0.37 -15.93
C PRO A 80 -0.33 -1.54 -14.96
N SER A 81 0.46 -2.58 -15.28
CA SER A 81 0.68 -3.71 -14.38
C SER A 81 1.42 -3.30 -13.10
N LEU A 82 2.41 -2.39 -13.18
CA LEU A 82 3.09 -1.86 -11.99
C LEU A 82 2.15 -1.00 -11.14
N ARG A 83 1.31 -0.18 -11.77
CA ARG A 83 0.23 0.55 -11.06
C ARG A 83 -0.70 -0.41 -10.34
N SER A 84 -1.10 -1.50 -10.98
CA SER A 84 -1.98 -2.50 -10.40
C SER A 84 -1.36 -3.19 -9.19
N VAL A 85 -0.08 -3.57 -9.28
CA VAL A 85 0.64 -4.24 -8.17
C VAL A 85 0.76 -3.31 -6.96
N ILE A 86 1.24 -2.08 -7.16
CA ILE A 86 1.40 -1.12 -6.06
C ILE A 86 0.04 -0.66 -5.52
N GLY A 87 -0.94 -0.48 -6.40
CA GLY A 87 -2.32 -0.20 -6.01
C GLY A 87 -2.87 -1.30 -5.09
N GLY A 88 -2.67 -2.57 -5.44
CA GLY A 88 -3.06 -3.70 -4.60
C GLY A 88 -2.36 -3.70 -3.24
N LEU A 89 -1.04 -3.45 -3.20
CA LEU A 89 -0.29 -3.33 -1.95
C LEU A 89 -0.82 -2.19 -1.06
N ILE A 90 -1.07 -1.01 -1.65
CA ILE A 90 -1.58 0.15 -0.92
C ILE A 90 -3.01 -0.09 -0.45
N LEU A 91 -3.87 -0.74 -1.25
CA LEU A 91 -5.27 -1.04 -0.89
C LEU A 91 -5.39 -2.08 0.23
N ALA A 92 -4.34 -2.86 0.50
CA ALA A 92 -4.31 -3.79 1.63
C ALA A 92 -4.02 -3.09 2.97
N LEU A 93 -3.39 -1.91 2.97
CA LEU A 93 -2.99 -1.18 4.18
C LEU A 93 -4.14 -0.58 5.02
N PRO A 94 -5.23 -0.02 4.45
CA PRO A 94 -6.29 0.67 5.19
C PRO A 94 -6.96 -0.19 6.26
N GLY A 95 -7.13 -1.50 6.00
CA GLY A 95 -7.71 -2.45 6.97
C GLY A 95 -6.90 -2.56 8.26
N MET A 96 -5.71 -1.98 8.30
CA MET A 96 -4.73 -2.14 9.37
C MET A 96 -4.28 -0.82 9.99
N GLY A 97 -4.89 0.30 9.58
CA GLY A 97 -4.53 1.63 10.07
C GLY A 97 -4.49 1.70 11.60
N SER A 98 -5.42 1.01 12.28
CA SER A 98 -5.47 0.92 13.75
C SER A 98 -4.23 0.25 14.35
N ILE A 99 -3.72 -0.82 13.73
CA ILE A 99 -2.53 -1.54 14.21
C ILE A 99 -1.28 -0.70 13.96
N VAL A 100 -1.18 -0.09 12.77
CA VAL A 100 -0.06 0.82 12.43
C VAL A 100 -0.02 2.02 13.38
N LEU A 101 -1.18 2.60 13.70
CA LEU A 101 -1.29 3.70 14.66
C LEU A 101 -0.88 3.27 16.07
N LEU A 102 -1.34 2.09 16.52
CA LEU A 102 -0.95 1.52 17.81
C LEU A 102 0.56 1.26 17.88
N MET A 103 1.14 0.66 16.83
CA MET A 103 2.58 0.45 16.72
C MET A 103 3.34 1.77 16.77
N GLY A 104 2.89 2.80 16.05
CA GLY A 104 3.49 4.13 16.08
C GLY A 104 3.46 4.76 17.48
N LEU A 105 2.37 4.59 18.22
CA LEU A 105 2.26 5.04 19.61
C LEU A 105 3.23 4.29 20.53
N VAL A 106 3.30 2.97 20.42
CA VAL A 106 4.26 2.14 21.17
C VAL A 106 5.69 2.58 20.86
N PHE A 107 6.03 2.76 19.59
CA PHE A 107 7.34 3.27 19.16
C PHE A 107 7.67 4.61 19.79
N TYR A 108 6.73 5.55 19.78
CA TYR A 108 6.93 6.87 20.35
C TYR A 108 7.17 6.81 21.86
N VAL A 109 6.34 6.07 22.60
CA VAL A 109 6.48 5.92 24.05
C VAL A 109 7.83 5.30 24.41
N PHE A 110 8.21 4.21 23.75
CA PHE A 110 9.50 3.55 23.99
C PHE A 110 10.67 4.44 23.57
N SER A 111 10.55 5.23 22.50
CA SER A 111 11.61 6.18 22.09
C SER A 111 11.86 7.26 23.13
N VAL A 112 10.78 7.82 23.70
CA VAL A 112 10.89 8.80 24.80
C VAL A 112 11.50 8.15 26.03
N MET A 113 11.07 6.94 26.40
CA MET A 113 11.62 6.21 27.55
C MET A 113 13.11 5.88 27.37
N ALA A 114 13.51 5.35 26.21
CA ALA A 114 14.90 5.02 25.91
C ALA A 114 15.79 6.28 25.96
N THR A 115 15.29 7.40 25.42
CA THR A 115 16.00 8.69 25.49
C THR A 115 16.26 9.11 26.95
N ARG A 116 15.25 8.97 27.81
CA ARG A 116 15.34 9.36 29.23
C ARG A 116 16.21 8.41 30.05
N LEU A 117 16.16 7.11 29.77
CA LEU A 117 16.84 6.07 30.54
C LEU A 117 18.32 5.94 30.14
N TYR A 118 18.62 5.97 28.84
CA TYR A 118 19.93 5.60 28.32
C TYR A 118 20.65 6.73 27.61
N GLY A 119 19.96 7.80 27.20
CA GLY A 119 20.51 8.86 26.35
C GLY A 119 21.67 9.66 26.94
N ALA A 120 21.78 9.74 28.27
CA ALA A 120 22.89 10.41 28.94
C ALA A 120 24.23 9.64 28.80
N VAL A 121 24.17 8.30 28.77
CA VAL A 121 25.35 7.42 28.69
C VAL A 121 25.61 6.96 27.25
N PHE A 122 24.54 6.74 26.48
CA PHE A 122 24.59 6.24 25.11
C PHE A 122 23.96 7.27 24.14
N PRO A 123 24.57 8.45 23.95
CA PRO A 123 23.97 9.53 23.16
C PRO A 123 23.83 9.21 21.66
N GLU A 124 24.72 8.37 21.11
CA GLU A 124 24.65 7.94 19.70
C GLU A 124 23.37 7.15 19.39
N TRP A 125 22.96 6.27 20.31
CA TRP A 125 21.76 5.44 20.14
C TRP A 125 20.51 6.08 20.72
N PHE A 126 20.64 6.78 21.85
CA PHE A 126 19.49 7.23 22.64
C PHE A 126 19.54 8.71 23.01
N GLY A 127 20.44 9.52 22.45
CA GLY A 127 20.62 10.93 22.84
C GLY A 127 19.45 11.85 22.43
N SER A 128 18.61 11.41 21.49
CA SER A 128 17.39 12.11 21.10
C SER A 128 16.26 11.12 20.84
N ILE A 129 15.02 11.62 20.77
CA ILE A 129 13.85 10.80 20.44
C ILE A 129 14.03 10.15 19.05
N GLY A 130 14.62 10.87 18.09
CA GLY A 130 14.88 10.36 16.74
C GLY A 130 15.97 9.28 16.72
N ALA A 131 17.07 9.48 17.45
CA ALA A 131 18.11 8.46 17.61
C ALA A 131 17.53 7.19 18.27
N SER A 132 16.77 7.37 19.35
CA SER A 132 16.10 6.27 20.05
C SER A 132 15.12 5.53 19.14
N ALA A 133 14.33 6.25 18.35
CA ALA A 133 13.40 5.64 17.40
C ALA A 133 14.13 4.82 16.33
N TYR A 134 15.27 5.31 15.83
CA TYR A 134 16.10 4.57 14.88
C TYR A 134 16.72 3.31 15.51
N SER A 135 17.29 3.40 16.71
CA SER A 135 17.83 2.24 17.41
C SER A 135 16.75 1.23 17.81
N LEU A 136 15.57 1.68 18.21
CA LEU A 136 14.43 0.80 18.48
C LEU A 136 13.88 0.15 17.20
N PHE A 137 13.95 0.84 16.06
CA PHE A 137 13.64 0.24 14.76
C PHE A 137 14.63 -0.87 14.43
N GLN A 138 15.94 -0.63 14.61
CA GLN A 138 16.97 -1.66 14.46
C GLN A 138 16.69 -2.88 15.37
N ILE A 139 16.39 -2.64 16.65
CA ILE A 139 16.04 -3.69 17.62
C ILE A 139 14.79 -4.47 17.20
N MET A 140 13.74 -3.78 16.71
CA MET A 140 12.52 -4.41 16.20
C MET A 140 12.81 -5.36 15.03
N THR A 141 13.74 -5.00 14.14
CA THR A 141 14.16 -5.88 13.03
C THR A 141 15.06 -7.04 13.49
N LEU A 142 15.37 -7.11 14.79
CA LEU A 142 16.30 -8.07 15.41
C LEU A 142 17.74 -7.97 14.87
N GLU A 143 18.06 -6.89 14.17
CA GLU A 143 19.41 -6.65 13.64
C GLU A 143 20.34 -6.26 14.78
N SER A 144 21.34 -7.10 15.04
CA SER A 144 22.37 -6.91 16.08
C SER A 144 21.85 -6.45 17.45
N TRP A 145 20.59 -6.72 17.79
CA TRP A 145 19.93 -6.10 18.93
C TRP A 145 20.62 -6.42 20.26
N SER A 146 21.09 -7.67 20.44
CA SER A 146 21.75 -8.10 21.66
C SER A 146 23.21 -7.67 21.70
N MET A 147 24.03 -8.17 20.76
CA MET A 147 25.49 -7.92 20.76
C MET A 147 25.85 -6.47 20.45
N GLY A 148 25.08 -5.81 19.58
CA GLY A 148 25.36 -4.45 19.11
C GLY A 148 24.78 -3.35 19.99
N ILE A 149 23.71 -3.62 20.76
CA ILE A 149 23.04 -2.59 21.57
C ILE A 149 22.84 -3.05 23.02
N VAL A 150 22.01 -4.07 23.27
CA VAL A 150 21.54 -4.37 24.63
C VAL A 150 22.65 -4.85 25.57
N ARG A 151 23.62 -5.64 25.10
CA ARG A 151 24.75 -6.10 25.93
C ARG A 151 25.66 -4.95 26.36
N PRO A 152 26.14 -4.06 25.46
CA PRO A 152 26.83 -2.83 25.86
C PRO A 152 26.02 -1.98 26.85
N VAL A 153 24.71 -1.85 26.63
CA VAL A 153 23.84 -1.11 27.57
C VAL A 153 23.79 -1.79 28.94
N MET A 154 23.75 -3.14 28.99
CA MET A 154 23.73 -3.90 30.24
C MET A 154 25.04 -3.85 31.04
N GLU A 155 26.16 -3.51 30.42
CA GLU A 155 27.42 -3.30 31.16
C GLU A 155 27.31 -2.11 32.13
N VAL A 156 26.49 -1.10 31.79
CA VAL A 156 26.22 0.05 32.66
C VAL A 156 24.88 -0.06 33.39
N PHE A 157 23.88 -0.63 32.72
CA PHE A 157 22.51 -0.79 33.22
C PHE A 157 22.12 -2.28 33.24
N PRO A 158 22.52 -3.07 34.26
CA PRO A 158 22.34 -4.54 34.28
C PRO A 158 20.90 -5.02 34.03
N ASN A 159 19.93 -4.17 34.35
CA ASN A 159 18.50 -4.44 34.25
C ASN A 159 17.87 -3.97 32.92
N ALA A 160 18.65 -3.48 31.96
CA ALA A 160 18.14 -2.94 30.70
C ALA A 160 17.35 -3.97 29.87
N TRP A 161 17.61 -5.27 30.05
CA TRP A 161 16.82 -6.35 29.43
C TRP A 161 15.32 -6.25 29.76
N MET A 162 14.94 -5.73 30.94
CA MET A 162 13.53 -5.54 31.32
C MET A 162 12.82 -4.49 30.47
N PHE A 163 13.57 -3.62 29.80
CA PHE A 163 13.02 -2.67 28.83
C PHE A 163 12.99 -3.26 27.42
N PHE A 164 14.12 -3.83 26.97
CA PHE A 164 14.26 -4.26 25.58
C PHE A 164 13.54 -5.58 25.27
N ILE A 165 13.47 -6.53 26.19
CA ILE A 165 12.78 -7.81 25.94
C ILE A 165 11.26 -7.60 25.77
N PRO A 166 10.54 -6.88 26.65
CA PRO A 166 9.13 -6.59 26.42
C PRO A 166 8.88 -5.79 25.15
N PHE A 167 9.76 -4.83 24.80
CA PHE A 167 9.71 -4.11 23.54
C PHE A 167 9.77 -5.07 22.34
N ILE A 168 10.75 -5.98 22.32
CA ILE A 168 10.92 -6.98 21.26
C ILE A 168 9.69 -7.88 21.16
N LEU A 169 9.22 -8.43 22.28
CA LEU A 169 8.06 -9.32 22.28
C LEU A 169 6.80 -8.61 21.76
N CYS A 170 6.55 -7.39 22.24
CA CYS A 170 5.41 -6.59 21.80
C CYS A 170 5.49 -6.28 20.31
N THR A 171 6.62 -5.74 19.84
CA THR A 171 6.77 -5.32 18.44
C THR A 171 6.81 -6.50 17.48
N ALA A 172 7.51 -7.58 17.81
CA ALA A 172 7.53 -8.80 16.99
C ALA A 172 6.14 -9.43 16.88
N PHE A 173 5.41 -9.52 17.99
CA PHE A 173 4.03 -10.02 17.99
C PHE A 173 3.10 -9.14 17.14
N THR A 174 3.19 -7.82 17.28
CA THR A 174 2.36 -6.91 16.48
C THR A 174 2.71 -6.95 15.00
N VAL A 175 3.99 -7.06 14.61
CA VAL A 175 4.39 -7.22 13.21
C VAL A 175 3.88 -8.55 12.65
N LEU A 176 3.94 -9.64 13.41
CA LEU A 176 3.37 -10.93 13.02
C LEU A 176 1.85 -10.82 12.81
N ASN A 177 1.13 -10.23 13.75
CA ASN A 177 -0.32 -10.02 13.62
C ASN A 177 -0.67 -9.09 12.48
N LEU A 178 0.19 -8.10 12.17
CA LEU A 178 0.02 -7.26 11.01
C LEU A 178 0.11 -8.13 9.74
N PHE A 179 1.15 -8.94 9.60
CA PHE A 179 1.32 -9.81 8.44
C PHE A 179 0.15 -10.80 8.27
N ILE A 180 -0.28 -11.44 9.36
CA ILE A 180 -1.45 -12.33 9.38
C ILE A 180 -2.70 -11.55 8.95
N GLY A 181 -2.91 -10.35 9.49
CA GLY A 181 -4.05 -9.50 9.13
C GLY A 181 -4.09 -9.15 7.64
N ILE A 182 -2.94 -8.87 7.01
CA ILE A 182 -2.87 -8.62 5.55
C ILE A 182 -3.31 -9.87 4.78
N ILE A 183 -2.75 -11.03 5.15
CA ILE A 183 -3.05 -12.29 4.45
C ILE A 183 -4.53 -12.64 4.61
N VAL A 184 -5.06 -12.56 5.83
CA VAL A 184 -6.47 -12.86 6.11
C VAL A 184 -7.38 -11.88 5.36
N ALA A 185 -7.07 -10.58 5.34
CA ALA A 185 -7.85 -9.61 4.58
C ALA A 185 -7.84 -9.91 3.07
N ALA A 186 -6.68 -10.28 2.52
CA ALA A 186 -6.57 -10.65 1.11
C ALA A 186 -7.35 -11.94 0.78
N MET A 187 -7.26 -12.96 1.64
CA MET A 187 -7.99 -14.22 1.45
C MET A 187 -9.50 -14.03 1.61
N GLN A 188 -9.94 -13.23 2.58
CA GLN A 188 -11.35 -12.93 2.80
C GLN A 188 -11.94 -12.13 1.63
N GLN A 189 -11.18 -11.19 1.06
CA GLN A 189 -11.62 -10.44 -0.11
C GLN A 189 -11.88 -11.33 -1.33
N GLU A 190 -11.03 -12.35 -1.57
CA GLU A 190 -11.28 -13.31 -2.65
C GLU A 190 -12.46 -14.22 -2.32
N HIS A 191 -12.54 -14.73 -1.08
CA HIS A 191 -13.67 -15.57 -0.66
C HIS A 191 -15.02 -14.84 -0.74
N ASP A 192 -15.07 -13.56 -0.34
CA ASP A 192 -16.30 -12.76 -0.40
C ASP A 192 -16.74 -12.50 -1.85
N LYS A 193 -15.80 -12.37 -2.80
CA LYS A 193 -16.14 -12.27 -4.23
C LYS A 193 -16.74 -13.57 -4.76
N ASP A 194 -16.12 -14.71 -4.45
CA ASP A 194 -16.63 -16.03 -4.87
C ASP A 194 -18.04 -16.26 -4.32
N LEU A 195 -18.29 -15.89 -3.05
CA LEU A 195 -19.62 -15.99 -2.43
C LEU A 195 -20.65 -15.07 -3.08
N GLU A 196 -20.26 -13.86 -3.49
CA GLU A 196 -21.15 -12.92 -4.18
C GLU A 196 -21.49 -13.43 -5.59
N GLU A 197 -20.51 -13.96 -6.32
CA GLU A 197 -20.74 -14.61 -7.62
C GLU A 197 -21.68 -15.80 -7.50
N ASP A 198 -21.48 -16.68 -6.50
CA ASP A 198 -22.38 -17.81 -6.22
C ASP A 198 -23.80 -17.34 -5.90
N ARG A 199 -23.96 -16.28 -5.09
CA ARG A 199 -25.27 -15.70 -4.76
C ARG A 199 -25.99 -15.13 -5.97
N ILE A 200 -25.25 -14.48 -6.87
CA ILE A 200 -25.78 -13.96 -8.13
C ILE A 200 -26.25 -15.12 -9.00
N ASN A 201 -25.42 -16.15 -9.17
CA ASN A 201 -25.76 -17.34 -9.96
C ASN A 201 -27.03 -18.04 -9.43
N VAL A 202 -27.12 -18.26 -8.11
CA VAL A 202 -28.32 -18.87 -7.50
C VAL A 202 -29.56 -17.99 -7.67
N HIS A 203 -29.43 -16.66 -7.57
CA HIS A 203 -30.54 -15.74 -7.82
C HIS A 203 -31.00 -15.76 -9.27
N GLU A 204 -30.07 -15.84 -10.23
CA GLU A 204 -30.38 -15.97 -11.64
C GLU A 204 -31.07 -17.29 -11.95
N GLU A 205 -30.57 -18.41 -11.43
CA GLU A 205 -31.22 -19.72 -11.54
C GLU A 205 -32.63 -19.71 -10.94
N THR A 206 -32.78 -19.16 -9.74
CA THR A 206 -34.09 -19.06 -9.08
C THR A 206 -35.07 -18.22 -9.91
N ARG A 207 -34.61 -17.10 -10.49
CA ARG A 207 -35.45 -16.28 -11.39
C ARG A 207 -35.84 -17.06 -12.65
N HIS A 208 -34.92 -17.83 -13.22
CA HIS A 208 -35.17 -18.66 -14.38
C HIS A 208 -36.27 -19.69 -14.08
N VAL A 209 -36.13 -20.43 -12.98
CA VAL A 209 -37.13 -21.42 -12.52
C VAL A 209 -38.49 -20.75 -12.25
N LEU A 210 -38.51 -19.59 -11.60
CA LEU A 210 -39.76 -18.86 -11.34
C LEU A 210 -40.44 -18.38 -12.63
N HIS A 211 -39.68 -18.06 -13.67
CA HIS A 211 -40.22 -17.70 -14.99
C HIS A 211 -40.87 -18.92 -15.65
N GLU A 212 -40.16 -20.05 -15.71
CA GLU A 212 -40.69 -21.31 -16.27
C GLU A 212 -41.96 -21.76 -15.55
N LEU A 213 -42.00 -21.67 -14.21
CA LEU A 213 -43.19 -22.01 -13.43
C LEU A 213 -44.38 -21.09 -13.72
N LYS A 214 -44.14 -19.80 -13.97
CA LYS A 214 -45.21 -18.86 -14.36
C LYS A 214 -45.76 -19.21 -15.74
N ASP A 215 -44.89 -19.48 -16.71
CA ASP A 215 -45.28 -19.84 -18.07
C ASP A 215 -46.10 -21.13 -18.07
N LEU A 216 -45.62 -22.16 -17.35
CA LEU A 216 -46.33 -23.44 -17.20
C LEU A 216 -47.70 -23.27 -16.52
N LYS A 217 -47.79 -22.40 -15.51
CA LYS A 217 -49.06 -22.08 -14.84
C LYS A 217 -50.04 -21.41 -15.80
N VAL A 218 -49.58 -20.49 -16.64
CA VAL A 218 -50.41 -19.82 -17.66
C VAL A 218 -50.92 -20.85 -18.67
N GLU A 219 -50.05 -21.76 -19.13
CA GLU A 219 -50.41 -22.82 -20.06
C GLU A 219 -51.49 -23.76 -19.47
N LEU A 220 -51.28 -24.28 -18.25
CA LEU A 220 -52.23 -25.14 -17.55
C LEU A 220 -53.60 -24.47 -17.32
N LEU A 221 -53.62 -23.19 -16.94
CA LEU A 221 -54.87 -22.44 -16.75
C LEU A 221 -55.62 -22.33 -18.09
N SER A 222 -54.90 -22.11 -19.19
CA SER A 222 -55.50 -22.03 -20.52
C SER A 222 -56.09 -23.38 -20.97
N GLU A 223 -55.43 -24.50 -20.66
CA GLU A 223 -55.96 -25.84 -20.95
C GLU A 223 -57.20 -26.17 -20.10
N LEU A 224 -57.18 -25.85 -18.80
CA LEU A 224 -58.32 -26.06 -17.91
C LEU A 224 -59.55 -25.28 -18.37
N GLU A 225 -59.37 -24.05 -18.86
CA GLU A 225 -60.46 -23.26 -19.44
C GLU A 225 -61.02 -23.88 -20.73
N ARG A 226 -60.16 -24.43 -21.59
CA ARG A 226 -60.58 -25.16 -22.80
C ARG A 226 -61.42 -26.39 -22.43
N ILE A 227 -60.92 -27.25 -21.55
CA ILE A 227 -61.63 -28.45 -21.08
C ILE A 227 -62.98 -28.07 -20.45
N ARG A 228 -63.03 -27.00 -19.65
CA ARG A 228 -64.27 -26.54 -19.01
C ARG A 228 -65.29 -25.99 -20.02
N LYS A 229 -64.85 -25.37 -21.11
CA LYS A 229 -65.72 -24.94 -22.22
C LYS A 229 -66.28 -26.13 -22.99
N ASP A 230 -65.46 -27.15 -23.25
CA ASP A 230 -65.89 -28.35 -23.98
C ASP A 230 -66.92 -29.15 -23.18
N ARG A 231 -66.72 -29.28 -21.86
CA ARG A 231 -67.70 -29.92 -20.95
C ARG A 231 -69.04 -29.19 -20.81
N LYS A 232 -69.12 -27.90 -21.17
CA LYS A 232 -70.37 -27.11 -21.13
C LYS A 232 -71.15 -27.16 -22.44
N LYS A 233 -70.56 -27.70 -23.51
CA LYS A 233 -71.16 -27.76 -24.85
C LYS A 233 -71.64 -29.16 -25.25
N GLY A 234 -71.26 -30.20 -24.53
CA GLY A 234 -71.84 -31.55 -24.62
C GLY A 234 -72.88 -31.78 -23.54
#